data_AF-A0A1P8YDE6-F1
#
_entry.id   AF-A0A1P8YDE6-F1
#
_cell.length_a   1.000
_cell.length_b   1.000
_cell.length_c   1.000
_cell.angle_alpha   90.00
_cell.angle_beta   90.00
_cell.angle_gamma   90.00
#
_symmetry.space_group_name_H-M   'P 1'
#
loop_
_entity.id
_entity.type
_entity.pdbx_description
1 polymer ?
#
loop_
_entity_poly.entity_id
_entity_poly.type
_entity_poly.pdbx_seq_one_letter_code
_entity_poly.pdbx_strand_id
1 'polypeptide(L)' 'MRNGSGPEHSVTSDTEGLFDVHVDGNESATFTAPTTAGGYTFHCVYHPEMHSILIVE' A
#
# COMPACT_ATOMS: atom_id res chain seq x y z
N MET A 1 -2.36 0.06 7.73
CA MET A 1 -2.23 -1.33 7.23
C MET A 1 -1.63 -2.19 8.33
N ARG A 2 -2.12 -3.43 8.49
CA ARG A 2 -1.53 -4.44 9.39
C ARG A 2 -1.02 -5.60 8.55
N ASN A 3 0.23 -6.01 8.75
CA ASN A 3 0.74 -7.27 8.23
C ASN A 3 0.62 -8.38 9.31
N GLY A 4 0.27 -9.59 8.88
CA GLY A 4 0.22 -10.78 9.72
C GLY A 4 1.62 -11.36 9.95
N SER A 5 1.69 -12.53 10.58
CA SER A 5 2.93 -13.29 10.74
C SER A 5 3.35 -13.93 9.41
N GLY A 6 3.86 -13.12 8.48
CA GLY A 6 4.19 -13.52 7.13
C GLY A 6 5.41 -12.78 6.59
N PRO A 7 5.67 -12.87 5.27
CA PRO A 7 6.72 -12.09 4.63
C PRO A 7 6.41 -10.58 4.71
N GLU A 8 7.43 -9.77 4.47
CA GLU A 8 7.28 -8.32 4.35
C GLU A 8 6.38 -7.96 3.16
N HIS A 9 5.53 -6.94 3.33
CA HIS A 9 4.69 -6.40 2.26
C HIS A 9 4.91 -4.91 2.11
N SER A 10 4.57 -4.37 0.93
CA SER A 10 4.46 -2.93 0.73
C SER A 10 3.08 -2.53 0.23
N VAL A 11 2.74 -1.26 0.45
CA VAL A 11 1.66 -0.54 -0.22
C VAL A 11 2.31 0.61 -0.96
N THR A 12 2.66 0.36 -2.22
CA THR A 12 3.42 1.27 -3.07
C THR A 12 2.52 1.76 -4.19
N SER A 13 2.27 3.07 -4.24
CA SER A 13 1.41 3.66 -5.26
C SER A 13 2.02 3.51 -6.66
N ASP A 14 1.18 3.24 -7.65
CA ASP A 14 1.59 3.25 -9.06
C ASP A 14 1.80 4.70 -9.57
N THR A 15 1.34 5.70 -8.81
CA THR A 15 1.62 7.11 -9.05
C THR A 15 2.72 7.58 -8.11
N GLU A 16 3.83 8.03 -8.68
CA GLU A 16 5.01 8.45 -7.93
C GLU A 16 4.67 9.51 -6.86
N GLY A 17 5.15 9.27 -5.63
CA GLY A 17 5.09 10.24 -4.53
C GLY A 17 3.76 10.31 -3.77
N LEU A 18 2.74 9.50 -4.10
CA LEU A 18 1.49 9.51 -3.33
C LEU A 18 1.61 8.81 -1.98
N PHE A 19 2.09 7.57 -1.98
CA PHE A 19 2.38 6.81 -0.77
C PHE A 19 3.28 5.61 -1.12
N ASP A 20 4.17 5.30 -0.19
CA ASP A 20 5.04 4.13 -0.25
C ASP A 20 5.39 3.73 1.18
N VAL A 21 4.83 2.61 1.63
CA VAL A 21 5.08 2.09 2.99
C VAL A 21 5.38 0.62 2.93
N HIS A 22 6.36 0.21 3.75
CA HIS A 22 6.79 -1.16 3.93
C HIS A 22 6.36 -1.64 5.31
N VAL A 23 5.95 -2.90 5.40
CA VAL A 23 5.39 -3.49 6.62
C VAL A 23 5.94 -4.88 6.82
N ASP A 24 6.85 -5.01 7.79
CA ASP A 24 7.42 -6.28 8.22
C ASP A 24 6.36 -7.21 8.80
N GLY A 25 6.70 -8.50 8.90
CA GLY A 25 5.85 -9.51 9.52
C GLY A 25 5.46 -9.11 10.95
N ASN A 26 4.15 -9.18 11.24
CA ASN A 26 3.50 -8.76 12.49
C ASN A 26 3.46 -7.24 12.76
N GLU A 27 3.96 -6.40 11.86
CA GLU A 27 3.99 -4.95 12.04
C GLU A 27 2.80 -4.21 11.41
N SER A 28 2.74 -2.90 11.64
CA SER A 28 1.75 -2.00 11.05
C SER A 28 2.41 -0.72 10.57
N ALA A 29 1.92 -0.18 9.45
CA ALA A 29 2.28 1.15 8.97
C ALA A 29 1.02 1.97 8.66
N THR A 30 1.18 3.29 8.71
CA THR A 30 0.18 4.27 8.29
C THR A 30 0.73 5.10 7.14
N PHE A 31 -0.14 5.47 6.20
CA PHE A 31 0.16 6.42 5.14
C PHE A 31 -0.99 7.42 5.02
N THR A 32 -0.70 8.59 4.46
CA THR A 32 -1.73 9.58 4.16
C THR A 32 -2.34 9.25 2.80
N ALA A 33 -3.65 9.00 2.77
CA ALA A 33 -4.36 8.85 1.51
C ALA A 33 -4.36 10.19 0.73
N PRO A 34 -4.39 10.16 -0.61
CA PRO A 34 -4.64 11.37 -1.41
C PRO A 34 -5.93 12.08 -0.97
N THR A 35 -5.96 13.40 -1.08
CA THR A 35 -7.13 14.21 -0.68
C THR A 35 -8.14 14.41 -1.80
N THR A 36 -7.78 14.06 -3.03
CA THR A 36 -8.69 14.13 -4.18
C THR A 36 -9.48 12.83 -4.24
N ALA A 37 -10.80 12.93 -4.43
CA ALA A 37 -11.63 11.76 -4.64
C ALA A 37 -11.22 11.04 -5.93
N GLY A 38 -11.11 9.72 -5.89
CA GLY A 38 -10.64 8.92 -7.02
C GLY A 38 -10.15 7.53 -6.63
N GLY A 39 -9.83 6.74 -7.66
CA GLY A 39 -9.21 5.43 -7.52
C GLY A 39 -7.69 5.51 -7.74
N TYR A 40 -6.94 4.98 -6.78
CA TYR A 40 -5.48 4.97 -6.78
C TYR A 40 -4.98 3.53 -6.76
N THR A 41 -4.42 3.06 -7.89
CA THR A 41 -3.84 1.72 -7.97
C THR A 41 -2.51 1.68 -7.21
N PHE A 42 -2.24 0.53 -6.59
CA PHE A 42 -1.01 0.27 -5.87
C PHE A 42 -0.66 -1.22 -5.93
N HIS A 43 0.61 -1.51 -5.69
CA HIS A 43 1.13 -2.87 -5.68
C HIS A 43 2.05 -3.11 -4.48
N CYS A 44 2.34 -4.39 -4.21
CA CYS A 44 3.41 -4.80 -3.31
C CYS A 44 4.68 -5.04 -4.13
N VAL A 45 5.78 -4.37 -3.80
CA VAL A 45 7.06 -4.51 -4.53
C VAL A 45 7.68 -5.90 -4.38
N TYR A 46 7.36 -6.60 -3.30
CA TYR A 46 7.89 -7.93 -3.01
C TYR A 46 7.10 -9.09 -3.64
N HIS A 47 5.84 -8.85 -4.01
CA HIS A 47 4.91 -9.90 -4.43
C HIS A 47 4.14 -9.45 -5.68
N PRO A 48 4.62 -9.82 -6.89
CA PRO A 48 4.11 -9.28 -8.15
C PRO A 48 2.64 -9.58 -8.47
N GLU A 49 2.01 -10.51 -7.75
CA GLU A 49 0.58 -10.83 -7.92
C GLU A 49 -0.33 -9.94 -7.06
N MET A 50 0.23 -9.15 -6.14
CA MET A 50 -0.53 -8.31 -5.22
C MET A 50 -0.73 -6.91 -5.79
N HIS A 51 -1.91 -6.71 -6.39
CA HIS A 51 -2.39 -5.42 -6.87
C HIS A 51 -3.73 -5.07 -6.22
N SER A 52 -3.98 -3.79 -5.99
CA SER A 52 -5.23 -3.30 -5.40
C SER A 52 -5.51 -1.84 -5.76
N ILE A 53 -6.73 -1.38 -5.45
CA ILE A 53 -7.17 0.00 -5.66
C ILE A 53 -7.60 0.59 -4.32
N LEU A 54 -7.03 1.73 -3.95
CA LEU A 54 -7.54 2.59 -2.87
C LEU A 54 -8.58 3.54 -3.46
N ILE A 55 -9.81 3.49 -2.96
CA ILE A 55 -10.86 4.45 -3.30
C ILE A 55 -10.92 5.54 -2.23
N VAL A 56 -10.83 6.79 -2.64
CA VAL A 56 -11.05 7.98 -1.81
C VAL A 56 -12.33 8.65 -2.29
N GLU A 57 -13.23 8.97 -1.35
CA GLU A 57 -14.53 9.61 -1.60
C GLU A 57 -14.66 10.94 -0.86
#